data_AF-A0A9P0AKN6-F1
#
_entry.id   AF-A0A9P0AKN6-F1
#
_cell.length_a   1.000
_cell.length_b   1.000
_cell.length_c   1.000
_cell.angle_alpha   90.00
_cell.angle_beta   90.00
_cell.angle_gamma   90.00
#
_symmetry.space_group_name_H-M   'P 1'
#
loop_
_entity.id
_entity.type
_entity.pdbx_description
1 polymer ?
#
loop_
_entity_poly.entity_id
_entity_poly.type
_entity_poly.pdbx_seq_one_letter_code
_entity_poly.pdbx_strand_id
1 'polypeptide(L)'
;MVQINLLINEILFSLQSSSTPTSPTYDELLDAFKAVETNRKAAIKGALEVASGRQNNVTFELLHGIVAEADLVLQNIRRYFDAGKVMFDLNQGKVNLGDAEIIAKTQLMREKLYLQDQLHRLAATFKTLKAQMKDLPMDLMSILQPVIRSIKESEDAIVPLARQFRVYLDEIKPTLIVPGHKMTS
;
A
#
# COMPACT_ATOMS: atom_id res chain seq x y z
N MET A 1 14.74 8.89 -7.76
CA MET A 1 13.80 9.98 -7.43
C MET A 1 12.67 10.10 -8.44
N VAL A 2 12.90 9.71 -9.71
CA VAL A 2 11.93 9.81 -10.80
C VAL A 2 10.73 8.86 -10.59
N GLN A 3 10.93 7.60 -10.20
CA GLN A 3 9.85 6.59 -10.08
C GLN A 3 8.76 6.89 -9.03
N ILE A 4 9.06 7.34 -7.81
CA ILE A 4 8.04 7.59 -6.77
C ILE A 4 7.19 8.83 -7.07
N ASN A 5 7.81 9.90 -7.56
CA ASN A 5 7.06 11.09 -7.99
C ASN A 5 6.28 10.79 -9.27
N LEU A 6 6.80 9.93 -10.17
CA LEU A 6 6.00 9.35 -11.25
C LEU A 6 4.91 8.42 -10.73
N LEU A 7 5.10 7.66 -9.65
CA LEU A 7 4.09 6.76 -9.09
C LEU A 7 2.92 7.56 -8.49
N ILE A 8 3.24 8.61 -7.72
CA ILE A 8 2.25 9.55 -7.21
C ILE A 8 1.56 10.26 -8.37
N ASN A 9 2.32 10.80 -9.34
CA ASN A 9 1.72 11.49 -10.48
C ASN A 9 0.98 10.56 -11.42
N GLU A 10 1.40 9.31 -11.64
CA GLU A 10 0.72 8.32 -12.47
C GLU A 10 -0.51 7.79 -11.76
N ILE A 11 -0.47 7.57 -10.45
CA ILE A 11 -1.69 7.28 -9.67
C ILE A 11 -2.62 8.48 -9.79
N LEU A 12 -2.15 9.71 -9.55
CA LEU A 12 -2.97 10.93 -9.61
C LEU A 12 -3.47 11.30 -11.02
N PHE A 13 -2.72 10.98 -12.08
CA PHE A 13 -3.02 11.31 -13.48
C PHE A 13 -3.78 10.18 -14.18
N SER A 14 -3.50 8.91 -13.84
CA SER A 14 -4.30 7.75 -14.28
C SER A 14 -5.68 7.72 -13.65
N LEU A 15 -5.93 8.56 -12.64
CA LEU A 15 -7.27 8.94 -12.22
C LEU A 15 -8.05 9.73 -13.30
N GLN A 16 -7.67 9.72 -14.59
CA GLN A 16 -8.40 10.47 -15.62
C GLN A 16 -8.63 9.73 -16.94
N SER A 17 -8.22 8.47 -17.12
CA SER A 17 -8.35 7.80 -18.44
C SER A 17 -8.46 6.27 -18.38
N SER A 18 -9.43 5.71 -19.13
CA SER A 18 -9.79 4.29 -19.20
C SER A 18 -9.60 3.70 -20.60
N SER A 19 -9.03 2.49 -20.69
CA SER A 19 -9.62 1.25 -21.26
C SER A 19 -8.56 0.20 -21.67
N THR A 20 -8.99 -1.08 -21.72
CA THR A 20 -8.33 -2.36 -21.39
C THR A 20 -7.51 -3.07 -22.51
N PRO A 21 -6.70 -4.09 -22.13
CA PRO A 21 -7.03 -5.50 -22.40
C PRO A 21 -6.93 -6.38 -21.13
N THR A 22 -7.55 -7.58 -21.13
CA THR A 22 -7.76 -8.55 -20.01
C THR A 22 -6.93 -8.28 -18.77
N SER A 23 -7.39 -7.31 -17.98
CA SER A 23 -6.63 -6.81 -16.84
C SER A 23 -6.93 -7.69 -15.63
N PRO A 24 -5.94 -7.96 -14.76
CA PRO A 24 -6.18 -8.68 -13.51
C PRO A 24 -7.34 -8.06 -12.74
N THR A 25 -8.18 -8.92 -12.15
CA THR A 25 -9.30 -8.48 -11.33
C THR A 25 -8.80 -7.75 -10.08
N TYR A 26 -9.70 -6.98 -9.45
CA TYR A 26 -9.37 -6.31 -8.19
C TYR A 26 -8.92 -7.29 -7.11
N ASP A 27 -9.57 -8.46 -7.03
CA ASP A 27 -9.27 -9.49 -6.05
C ASP A 27 -7.89 -10.11 -6.28
N GLU A 28 -7.54 -10.42 -7.53
CA GLU A 28 -6.21 -10.93 -7.89
C GLU A 28 -5.09 -9.92 -7.57
N LEU A 29 -5.33 -8.64 -7.81
CA LEU A 29 -4.36 -7.58 -7.50
C LEU A 29 -4.21 -7.38 -5.99
N LEU A 30 -5.30 -7.44 -5.24
CA LEU A 30 -5.26 -7.33 -3.78
C LEU A 30 -4.56 -8.53 -3.15
N ASP A 31 -4.81 -9.74 -3.67
CA ASP A 31 -4.14 -10.96 -3.21
C ASP A 31 -2.66 -10.95 -3.56
N ALA A 32 -2.28 -10.48 -4.76
CA ALA A 32 -0.90 -10.24 -5.12
C ALA A 32 -0.22 -9.26 -4.17
N PHE A 33 -0.89 -8.16 -3.80
CA PHE A 33 -0.35 -7.19 -2.85
C PHE A 33 -0.16 -7.79 -1.44
N LYS A 34 -1.09 -8.64 -0.99
CA LYS A 34 -0.97 -9.41 0.27
C LYS A 34 0.18 -10.43 0.24
N ALA A 35 0.42 -11.06 -0.90
CA ALA A 35 1.56 -11.96 -1.07
C ALA A 35 2.89 -11.19 -0.95
N VAL A 36 2.98 -10.01 -1.57
CA VAL A 36 4.14 -9.12 -1.42
C VAL A 36 4.32 -8.63 0.03
N GLU A 37 3.24 -8.31 0.74
CA GLU A 37 3.30 -7.99 2.19
C GLU A 37 3.91 -9.15 3.00
N THR A 38 3.52 -10.39 2.69
CA THR A 38 4.07 -11.59 3.35
C THR A 38 5.57 -11.74 3.08
N ASN A 39 6.00 -11.59 1.83
CA ASN A 39 7.42 -11.64 1.46
C ASN A 39 8.22 -10.55 2.17
N ARG A 40 7.67 -9.33 2.25
CA ARG A 40 8.29 -8.20 2.92
C ARG A 40 8.45 -8.44 4.43
N LYS A 41 7.44 -8.98 5.10
CA LYS A 41 7.53 -9.38 6.51
C LYS A 41 8.60 -10.45 6.73
N ALA A 42 8.69 -11.44 5.84
CA ALA A 42 9.72 -12.46 5.90
C ALA A 42 11.12 -11.88 5.71
N ALA A 43 11.31 -10.96 4.75
CA ALA A 43 12.58 -10.29 4.52
C ALA A 43 13.02 -9.44 5.74
N ILE A 44 12.11 -8.68 6.35
CA ILE A 44 12.39 -7.89 7.56
C ILE A 44 12.80 -8.82 8.71
N LYS A 45 12.06 -9.92 8.92
CA LYS A 45 12.39 -10.92 9.95
C LYS A 45 13.77 -11.52 9.72
N GLY A 46 14.09 -11.95 8.51
CA GLY A 46 15.41 -12.50 8.19
C GLY A 46 16.54 -11.49 8.40
N ALA A 47 16.32 -10.22 8.06
CA ALA A 47 17.30 -9.15 8.31
C ALA A 47 17.51 -8.91 9.82
N LEU A 48 16.44 -8.96 10.62
CA LEU A 48 16.52 -8.84 12.09
C LEU A 48 17.31 -10.02 12.70
N GLU A 49 17.07 -11.25 12.24
CA GLU A 49 17.79 -12.44 12.70
C GLU A 49 19.29 -12.34 12.41
N VAL A 50 19.65 -11.90 11.20
CA VAL A 50 21.06 -11.70 10.82
C VAL A 50 21.69 -10.54 11.61
N ALA A 51 20.97 -9.43 11.79
CA ALA A 51 21.45 -8.30 12.59
C ALA A 51 21.69 -8.70 14.06
N SER A 52 20.79 -9.52 14.61
CA SER A 52 20.90 -10.08 15.96
C SER A 52 22.13 -10.96 16.11
N GLY A 53 22.32 -11.92 15.21
CA GLY A 53 23.48 -12.81 15.23
C GLY A 53 24.81 -12.08 15.07
N ARG A 54 24.81 -10.92 14.40
CA ARG A 54 26.00 -10.08 14.19
C ARG A 54 26.15 -8.94 15.21
N GLN A 55 25.24 -8.82 16.18
CA GLN A 55 25.18 -7.70 17.15
C GLN A 55 25.26 -6.32 16.46
N ASN A 56 24.56 -6.18 15.33
CA ASN A 56 24.69 -5.01 14.48
C ASN A 56 23.67 -3.91 14.81
N ASN A 57 24.07 -2.99 15.69
CA ASN A 57 23.18 -1.92 16.17
C ASN A 57 22.69 -0.99 15.05
N VAL A 58 23.52 -0.67 14.06
CA VAL A 58 23.14 0.22 12.93
C VAL A 58 22.03 -0.41 12.10
N THR A 59 22.15 -1.70 11.78
CA THR A 59 21.11 -2.43 11.04
C THR A 59 19.84 -2.56 11.89
N PHE A 60 19.95 -2.77 13.20
CA PHE A 60 18.78 -2.78 14.09
C PHE A 60 18.04 -1.44 14.12
N GLU A 61 18.75 -0.32 14.23
CA GLU A 61 18.16 1.02 14.21
C GLU A 61 17.43 1.29 12.90
N LEU A 62 17.99 0.88 11.77
CA LEU A 62 17.34 0.99 10.45
C LEU A 62 16.08 0.13 10.36
N LEU A 63 16.14 -1.13 10.83
CA LEU A 63 15.03 -2.07 10.79
C LEU A 63 13.87 -1.65 11.70
N HIS A 64 14.17 -1.17 12.90
CA HIS A 64 13.16 -0.69 13.86
C HIS A 64 12.70 0.75 13.62
N GLY A 65 13.47 1.54 12.87
CA GLY A 65 13.13 2.90 12.49
C GLY A 65 12.43 2.94 11.13
N ILE A 66 13.17 3.37 10.10
CA ILE A 66 12.58 3.74 8.81
C ILE A 66 11.95 2.56 8.05
N VAL A 67 12.47 1.34 8.23
CA VAL A 67 11.90 0.13 7.62
C VAL A 67 10.57 -0.24 8.26
N ALA A 68 10.47 -0.17 9.59
CA ALA A 68 9.23 -0.41 10.31
C ALA A 68 8.16 0.63 9.94
N GLU A 69 8.55 1.89 9.75
CA GLU A 69 7.64 2.92 9.25
C GLU A 69 7.15 2.59 7.82
N ALA A 70 8.03 2.15 6.93
CA ALA A 70 7.65 1.77 5.55
C ALA A 70 6.66 0.61 5.55
N ASP A 71 6.92 -0.42 6.37
CA ASP A 71 6.01 -1.55 6.56
C ASP A 71 4.63 -1.08 7.03
N LEU A 72 4.59 -0.25 8.07
CA LEU A 72 3.35 0.26 8.63
C LEU A 72 2.52 1.04 7.59
N VAL A 73 3.16 1.93 6.83
CA VAL A 73 2.49 2.71 5.79
C VAL A 73 1.93 1.78 4.70
N LEU A 74 2.69 0.78 4.25
CA LEU A 74 2.22 -0.19 3.27
C LEU A 74 1.05 -1.04 3.79
N GLN A 75 1.07 -1.44 5.07
CA GLN A 75 -0.07 -2.11 5.70
C GLN A 75 -1.32 -1.21 5.76
N ASN A 76 -1.15 0.08 6.04
CA ASN A 76 -2.27 1.03 6.04
C ASN A 76 -2.88 1.22 4.65
N ILE A 77 -2.03 1.30 3.62
CA ILE A 77 -2.48 1.32 2.21
C ILE A 77 -3.26 0.04 1.91
N ARG A 78 -2.76 -1.13 2.31
CA ARG A 78 -3.47 -2.41 2.14
C ARG A 78 -4.83 -2.42 2.84
N ARG A 79 -4.92 -1.91 4.08
CA ARG A 79 -6.18 -1.82 4.83
C ARG A 79 -7.20 -0.92 4.15
N TYR A 80 -6.76 0.16 3.50
CA TYR A 80 -7.65 1.00 2.69
C TYR A 80 -8.22 0.22 1.49
N PHE A 81 -7.39 -0.58 0.82
CA PHE A 81 -7.85 -1.45 -0.27
C PHE A 81 -8.78 -2.58 0.23
N ASP A 82 -8.49 -3.19 1.38
CA ASP A 82 -9.42 -4.15 2.02
C ASP A 82 -10.78 -3.49 2.32
N ALA A 83 -10.79 -2.24 2.79
CA ALA A 83 -12.02 -1.49 3.04
C ALA A 83 -12.84 -1.26 1.76
N GLY A 84 -12.20 -0.92 0.64
CA GLY A 84 -12.92 -0.79 -0.62
C GLY A 84 -13.41 -2.12 -1.18
N LYS A 85 -12.68 -3.23 -0.95
CA LYS A 85 -13.19 -4.58 -1.27
C LYS A 85 -14.56 -4.82 -0.64
N VAL A 86 -14.72 -4.47 0.63
CA VAL A 86 -15.99 -4.62 1.34
C VAL A 86 -17.11 -3.84 0.66
N MET A 87 -16.85 -2.60 0.21
CA MET A 87 -17.84 -1.82 -0.53
C MET A 87 -18.15 -2.43 -1.90
N PHE A 88 -17.15 -2.92 -2.62
CA PHE A 88 -17.33 -3.55 -3.92
C PHE A 88 -18.14 -4.85 -3.82
N ASP A 89 -17.79 -5.71 -2.87
CA ASP A 89 -18.49 -6.96 -2.63
C ASP A 89 -19.94 -6.71 -2.18
N LEU A 90 -20.19 -5.66 -1.38
CA LEU A 90 -21.53 -5.23 -1.01
C LEU A 90 -22.34 -4.76 -2.24
N ASN A 91 -21.76 -3.91 -3.10
CA ASN A 91 -22.40 -3.45 -4.34
C ASN A 91 -22.75 -4.59 -5.29
N GLN A 92 -21.93 -5.65 -5.30
CA GLN A 92 -22.15 -6.86 -6.10
C GLN A 92 -23.09 -7.88 -5.42
N GLY A 93 -23.58 -7.61 -4.22
CA GLY A 93 -24.44 -8.54 -3.46
C GLY A 93 -23.72 -9.81 -2.98
N LYS A 94 -22.38 -9.80 -2.93
CA LYS A 94 -21.55 -10.95 -2.53
C LYS A 94 -21.50 -11.15 -1.02
N VAL A 95 -21.81 -10.12 -0.25
CA VAL A 95 -21.77 -10.14 1.22
C VAL A 95 -23.08 -9.62 1.79
N ASN A 96 -23.51 -10.21 2.91
CA ASN A 96 -24.67 -9.77 3.68
C ASN A 96 -24.18 -9.35 5.07
N LEU A 97 -23.68 -8.13 5.17
CA LEU A 97 -23.15 -7.54 6.40
C LEU A 97 -24.18 -6.58 7.00
N GLY A 98 -24.27 -6.52 8.33
CA GLY A 98 -25.07 -5.49 9.00
C GLY A 98 -24.41 -4.09 8.91
N ASP A 99 -25.21 -3.03 9.03
CA ASP A 99 -24.74 -1.65 8.91
C ASP A 99 -23.55 -1.32 9.82
N ALA A 100 -23.57 -1.76 11.08
CA ALA A 100 -22.48 -1.53 12.03
C ALA A 100 -21.16 -2.19 11.57
N GLU A 101 -21.24 -3.36 10.95
CA GLU A 101 -20.07 -4.07 10.42
C GLU A 101 -19.51 -3.40 9.16
N ILE A 102 -20.40 -2.91 8.27
CA ILE A 102 -20.01 -2.13 7.10
C ILE A 102 -19.29 -0.84 7.53
N ILE A 103 -19.87 -0.10 8.49
CA ILE A 103 -19.28 1.13 9.02
C ILE A 103 -17.88 0.86 9.58
N ALA A 104 -17.74 -0.17 10.41
CA ALA A 104 -16.46 -0.52 11.03
C ALA A 104 -15.39 -0.90 9.99
N LYS A 105 -15.74 -1.71 8.98
CA LYS A 105 -14.79 -2.17 7.95
C LYS A 105 -14.44 -1.10 6.93
N THR A 106 -15.30 -0.10 6.73
CA THR A 106 -15.11 0.97 5.71
C THR A 106 -14.66 2.30 6.32
N GLN A 107 -14.47 2.37 7.63
CA GLN A 107 -14.19 3.62 8.35
C GLN A 107 -13.02 4.41 7.76
N LEU A 108 -11.93 3.73 7.36
CA LEU A 108 -10.73 4.36 6.77
C LEU A 108 -11.03 5.10 5.47
N MET A 109 -12.07 4.70 4.73
CA MET A 109 -12.44 5.36 3.47
C MET A 109 -13.22 6.66 3.67
N ARG A 110 -13.70 6.93 4.89
CA ARG A 110 -14.41 8.18 5.21
C ARG A 110 -13.46 9.35 5.40
N GLU A 111 -12.18 9.06 5.65
CA GLU A 111 -11.13 10.06 5.76
C GLU A 111 -10.72 10.53 4.36
N LYS A 112 -11.14 11.76 4.02
CA LYS A 112 -11.08 12.34 2.66
C LYS A 112 -9.73 12.16 1.94
N LEU A 113 -8.62 12.25 2.68
CA LEU A 113 -7.27 12.24 2.11
C LEU A 113 -6.44 11.03 2.57
N TYR A 114 -7.03 10.04 3.25
CA TYR A 114 -6.27 8.97 3.90
C TYR A 114 -5.30 8.27 2.97
N LEU A 115 -5.79 7.77 1.82
CA LEU A 115 -4.92 7.07 0.86
C LEU A 115 -3.82 7.98 0.32
N GLN A 116 -4.16 9.23 -0.01
CA GLN A 116 -3.19 10.21 -0.49
C GLN A 116 -2.12 10.51 0.56
N ASP A 117 -2.51 10.67 1.82
CA ASP A 117 -1.59 10.92 2.94
C ASP A 117 -0.67 9.71 3.18
N GLN A 118 -1.19 8.47 3.08
CA GLN A 118 -0.34 7.28 3.17
C GLN A 118 0.64 7.20 1.98
N LEU A 119 0.22 7.53 0.76
CA LEU A 119 1.11 7.54 -0.41
C LEU A 119 2.22 8.59 -0.28
N HIS A 120 1.89 9.80 0.20
CA HIS A 120 2.88 10.83 0.50
C HIS A 120 3.86 10.39 1.59
N ARG A 121 3.35 9.76 2.67
CA ARG A 121 4.20 9.20 3.73
C ARG A 121 5.12 8.13 3.18
N LEU A 122 4.62 7.21 2.35
CA LEU A 122 5.42 6.16 1.72
C LEU A 122 6.57 6.78 0.92
N ALA A 123 6.29 7.80 0.12
CA ALA A 123 7.28 8.51 -0.66
C ALA A 123 8.36 9.19 0.21
N ALA A 124 7.94 9.81 1.32
CA ALA A 124 8.86 10.41 2.28
C ALA A 124 9.75 9.35 2.94
N THR A 125 9.16 8.26 3.42
CA THR A 125 9.88 7.14 4.05
C THR A 125 10.92 6.53 3.10
N PHE A 126 10.56 6.32 1.83
CA PHE A 126 11.50 5.83 0.82
C PHE A 126 12.64 6.79 0.53
N LYS A 127 12.37 8.10 0.52
CA LYS A 127 13.40 9.13 0.33
C LYS A 127 14.40 9.07 1.48
N THR A 128 13.92 8.95 2.71
CA THR A 128 14.75 8.82 3.91
C THR A 128 15.56 7.52 3.90
N LEU A 129 14.92 6.38 3.61
CA LEU A 129 15.58 5.08 3.50
C LEU A 129 16.72 5.13 2.47
N LYS A 130 16.47 5.68 1.28
CA LYS A 130 17.51 5.84 0.24
C LYS A 130 18.65 6.75 0.67
N ALA A 131 18.38 7.79 1.46
CA ALA A 131 19.42 8.67 1.97
C ALA A 131 20.30 7.94 2.99
N GLN A 132 19.70 7.30 3.99
CA GLN A 132 20.40 6.54 5.02
C GLN A 132 21.20 5.36 4.44
N MET A 133 20.71 4.78 3.35
CA MET A 133 21.40 3.70 2.64
C MET A 133 22.70 4.09 1.94
N LYS A 134 22.85 5.35 1.50
CA LYS A 134 24.04 5.78 0.73
C LYS A 134 25.32 5.68 1.54
N ASP A 135 25.19 5.83 2.84
CA ASP A 135 26.31 5.92 3.77
C ASP A 135 26.60 4.56 4.44
N LEU A 136 25.89 3.49 4.04
CA LEU A 136 26.06 2.17 4.63
C LEU A 136 27.22 1.38 4.00
N PRO A 137 28.05 0.74 4.83
CA PRO A 137 28.99 -0.29 4.39
C PRO A 137 28.32 -1.42 3.60
N MET A 138 29.06 -2.01 2.65
CA MET A 138 28.56 -3.01 1.71
C MET A 138 28.04 -4.29 2.41
N ASP A 139 28.66 -4.67 3.52
CA ASP A 139 28.22 -5.80 4.35
C ASP A 139 26.86 -5.53 5.01
N LEU A 140 26.58 -4.30 5.45
CA LEU A 140 25.26 -3.91 5.98
C LEU A 140 24.22 -3.84 4.87
N MET A 141 24.63 -3.31 3.72
CA MET A 141 23.80 -3.26 2.53
C MET A 141 23.34 -4.66 2.11
N SER A 142 24.21 -5.68 2.21
CA SER A 142 23.86 -7.06 1.88
C SER A 142 22.71 -7.62 2.74
N ILE A 143 22.61 -7.20 4.01
CA ILE A 143 21.54 -7.63 4.94
C ILE A 143 20.22 -6.93 4.59
N LEU A 144 20.28 -5.65 4.22
CA LEU A 144 19.10 -4.83 3.96
C LEU A 144 18.57 -4.98 2.52
N GLN A 145 19.39 -5.43 1.57
CA GLN A 145 18.99 -5.53 0.15
C GLN A 145 17.68 -6.32 -0.06
N PRO A 146 17.44 -7.48 0.58
CA PRO A 146 16.17 -8.19 0.45
C PRO A 146 14.98 -7.38 0.99
N VAL A 147 15.18 -6.64 2.08
CA VAL A 147 14.17 -5.76 2.66
C VAL A 147 13.84 -4.63 1.68
N ILE A 148 14.85 -3.94 1.15
CA ILE A 148 14.66 -2.84 0.20
C ILE A 148 13.95 -3.31 -1.06
N ARG A 149 14.32 -4.49 -1.57
CA ARG A 149 13.67 -5.10 -2.73
C ARG A 149 12.20 -5.36 -2.47
N SER A 150 11.85 -5.98 -1.34
CA SER A 150 10.46 -6.28 -1.01
C SER A 150 9.60 -5.04 -0.72
N ILE A 151 10.17 -3.96 -0.17
CA ILE A 151 9.47 -2.66 -0.08
C ILE A 151 9.23 -2.10 -1.50
N LYS A 152 10.21 -2.18 -2.41
CA LYS A 152 10.04 -1.73 -3.80
C LYS A 152 8.96 -2.55 -4.54
N GLU A 153 8.98 -3.86 -4.40
CA GLU A 153 7.93 -4.73 -4.97
C GLU A 153 6.55 -4.37 -4.43
N SER A 154 6.46 -3.95 -3.16
CA SER A 154 5.21 -3.44 -2.58
C SER A 154 4.77 -2.14 -3.25
N GLU A 155 5.70 -1.22 -3.51
CA GLU A 155 5.41 0.03 -4.21
C GLU A 155 4.88 -0.22 -5.63
N ASP A 156 5.58 -1.08 -6.38
CA ASP A 156 5.23 -1.41 -7.77
C ASP A 156 3.84 -2.08 -7.85
N ALA A 157 3.46 -2.87 -6.85
CA ALA A 157 2.15 -3.53 -6.78
C ALA A 157 0.98 -2.57 -6.50
N ILE A 158 1.22 -1.38 -5.95
CA ILE A 158 0.16 -0.40 -5.65
C ILE A 158 -0.46 0.16 -6.94
N VAL A 159 0.33 0.38 -7.99
CA VAL A 159 -0.15 1.05 -9.22
C VAL A 159 -1.30 0.30 -9.89
N PRO A 160 -1.15 -0.99 -10.27
CA PRO A 160 -2.25 -1.70 -10.91
C PRO A 160 -3.45 -1.84 -9.95
N LEU A 161 -3.21 -2.05 -8.65
CA LEU A 161 -4.27 -2.14 -7.65
C LEU A 161 -5.08 -0.84 -7.53
N ALA A 162 -4.40 0.31 -7.46
CA ALA A 162 -5.05 1.62 -7.39
C ALA A 162 -5.85 1.95 -8.66
N ARG A 163 -5.34 1.57 -9.84
CA ARG A 163 -6.09 1.71 -11.10
C ARG A 163 -7.38 0.90 -11.07
N GLN A 164 -7.31 -0.36 -10.69
CA GLN A 164 -8.49 -1.24 -10.66
C GLN A 164 -9.48 -0.84 -9.56
N PHE A 165 -8.98 -0.39 -8.41
CA PHE A 165 -9.80 0.17 -7.33
C PHE A 165 -10.68 1.31 -7.83
N ARG A 166 -10.13 2.20 -8.65
CA ARG A 166 -10.86 3.34 -9.20
C ARG A 166 -11.95 2.90 -10.17
N VAL A 167 -11.65 1.95 -11.07
CA VAL A 167 -12.65 1.37 -11.97
C VAL A 167 -13.84 0.85 -11.17
N TYR A 168 -13.58 0.11 -10.08
CA TYR A 168 -14.64 -0.45 -9.24
C TYR A 168 -15.38 0.63 -8.43
N LEU A 169 -14.70 1.69 -8.00
CA LEU A 169 -15.34 2.83 -7.34
C LEU A 169 -16.33 3.55 -8.27
N ASP A 170 -15.96 3.76 -9.54
CA ASP A 170 -16.81 4.41 -10.54
C ASP A 170 -18.08 3.57 -10.84
N GLU A 171 -18.05 2.26 -10.58
CA GLU A 171 -19.17 1.33 -10.73
C GLU A 171 -20.08 1.22 -9.49
N ILE A 172 -19.73 1.86 -8.36
CA ILE A 172 -20.57 1.82 -7.15
C ILE A 172 -21.83 2.66 -7.36
N LYS A 173 -23.00 2.07 -7.10
CA LYS A 173 -24.28 2.79 -7.15
C LYS A 173 -24.30 3.93 -6.12
N PRO A 174 -24.75 5.15 -6.48
CA PRO A 174 -24.79 6.31 -5.58
C PRO A 174 -25.54 6.08 -4.26
N THR A 175 -26.50 5.14 -4.26
CA THR A 175 -27.31 4.76 -3.10
C THR A 175 -26.54 4.01 -2.00
N LEU A 176 -25.32 3.54 -2.28
CA LEU A 176 -24.43 2.89 -1.30
C LEU A 176 -23.37 3.86 -0.75
N ILE A 177 -23.38 5.12 -1.19
CA ILE A 177 -22.54 6.17 -0.62
C ILE A 177 -23.12 6.50 0.76
N VAL A 178 -22.41 6.06 1.80
CA VAL A 178 -22.74 6.44 3.17
C VAL A 178 -22.79 7.98 3.27
N PRO A 179 -23.76 8.58 3.99
CA PRO A 179 -23.95 10.03 4.01
C PRO A 179 -22.65 10.77 4.36
N GLY A 180 -22.12 11.54 3.41
CA GLY A 180 -20.84 12.27 3.56
C GLY A 180 -20.12 12.58 2.23
N HIS A 181 -20.48 11.92 1.13
CA HIS A 181 -20.01 12.27 -0.21
C HIS A 181 -21.17 12.72 -1.09
N LYS A 182 -21.53 14.01 -0.98
CA LYS A 182 -22.07 14.73 -2.13
C LYS A 182 -20.88 15.17 -2.97
N MET A 183 -20.59 14.45 -4.05
CA MET A 183 -19.83 15.06 -5.13
C MET A 183 -20.75 16.09 -5.76
N THR A 184 -20.45 17.37 -5.54
CA THR A 184 -21.10 18.46 -6.27
C THR A 184 -20.77 18.31 -7.75
N SER A 185 -21.84 18.25 -8.56
CA SER A 185 -21.84 18.26 -10.01
C SER A 185 -21.05 19.40 -10.62
#